data_AF-A0A6V8N757-F1
#
_entry.id   AF-A0A6V8N757-F1
#
_cell.length_a   1.000
_cell.length_b   1.000
_cell.length_c   1.000
_cell.angle_alpha   90.00
_cell.angle_beta   90.00
_cell.angle_gamma   90.00
#
_symmetry.space_group_name_H-M   'P 1'
#
loop_
_entity.id
_entity.type
_entity.pdbx_description
1 polymer ?
#
loop_
_entity_poly.entity_id
_entity_poly.type
_entity_poly.pdbx_seq_one_letter_code
_entity_poly.pdbx_strand_id
1 'polypeptide(L)' 'MAINDVDRAELKALAASAELREDARHITANRHNPFLVDGEVDGDRVLEFLDQYNAFMNHPVEPATPFLETNMKL' A
#
# COMPACT_ATOMS: atom_id res chain seq x y z
N MET A 1 12.17 -0.98 19.72
CA MET A 1 13.48 -1.46 19.23
C MET A 1 14.35 -0.24 18.97
N ALA A 2 15.50 -0.10 19.63
CA ALA A 2 16.40 1.03 19.39
C ALA A 2 17.27 0.71 18.17
N ILE A 3 17.30 1.60 17.18
CA ILE A 3 18.17 1.51 16.01
C ILE A 3 19.62 1.73 16.47
N ASN A 4 20.52 0.81 16.11
CA ASN A 4 21.93 0.91 16.45
C ASN A 4 22.62 2.00 15.59
N ASP A 5 23.84 2.40 15.94
CA ASP A 5 24.52 3.50 15.26
C ASP A 5 24.91 3.18 13.80
N VAL A 6 25.11 1.90 13.48
CA VAL A 6 25.43 1.43 12.12
C VAL A 6 24.20 1.56 11.23
N ASP A 7 23.07 1.00 11.64
CA ASP A 7 21.79 1.10 10.92
C ASP A 7 21.41 2.57 10.70
N ARG A 8 21.65 3.44 11.70
CA ARG A 8 21.40 4.87 11.58
C ARG A 8 22.29 5.53 10.52
N ALA A 9 23.56 5.15 10.44
CA ALA A 9 24.48 5.67 9.44
C ALA A 9 24.10 5.20 8.03
N GLU A 10 23.72 3.93 7.88
CA GLU A 10 23.24 3.36 6.62
C GLU A 10 21.97 4.06 6.12
N LEU A 11 20.99 4.28 6.99
CA LEU A 11 19.76 5.01 6.64
C LEU A 11 20.05 6.45 6.19
N LYS A 12 21.00 7.13 6.82
CA LYS A 12 21.41 8.48 6.41
C LYS A 12 22.10 8.47 5.04
N ALA A 13 22.97 7.48 4.78
CA ALA A 13 23.63 7.33 3.50
C ALA A 13 22.61 7.03 2.38
N LEU A 14 21.67 6.13 2.65
CA LEU A 14 20.58 5.80 1.73
C LEU A 14 19.70 7.03 1.43
N ALA A 15 19.31 7.80 2.44
CA ALA A 15 18.53 9.02 2.26
C ALA A 15 19.27 10.11 1.45
N ALA A 16 20.60 10.13 1.51
CA ALA A 16 21.42 11.04 0.72
C ALA A 16 21.61 10.57 -0.73
N SER A 17 21.33 9.29 -1.03
CA SER A 17 21.58 8.68 -2.35
C SER A 17 20.86 9.44 -3.47
N ALA A 18 21.62 9.73 -4.53
CA ALA A 18 21.09 10.34 -5.75
C ALA A 18 20.28 9.34 -6.59
N GLU A 19 20.69 8.07 -6.61
CA GLU A 19 20.00 6.99 -7.32
C GLU A 19 18.59 6.78 -6.76
N LEU A 20 18.46 6.65 -5.44
CA LEU A 20 17.16 6.53 -4.78
C LEU A 20 16.25 7.72 -5.09
N ARG A 21 16.81 8.93 -5.15
CA ARG A 21 16.04 10.13 -5.48
C ARG A 21 15.54 10.11 -6.93
N GLU A 22 16.36 9.62 -7.85
CA GLU A 22 15.99 9.52 -9.25
C GLU A 22 14.93 8.43 -9.48
N ASP A 23 15.08 7.28 -8.82
CA ASP A 23 14.07 6.22 -8.83
C ASP A 23 12.73 6.73 -8.29
N ALA A 24 12.75 7.45 -7.16
CA ALA A 24 11.54 8.04 -6.58
C ALA A 24 10.87 9.04 -7.53
N ARG A 25 11.66 9.83 -8.27
CA ARG A 25 11.15 10.75 -9.31
C ARG A 25 10.51 9.98 -10.45
N HIS A 26 11.18 8.94 -10.95
CA HIS A 26 10.67 8.10 -12.02
C HIS A 26 9.34 7.44 -11.63
N ILE A 27 9.24 6.90 -10.42
CA ILE A 27 8.00 6.34 -9.87
C ILE A 27 6.91 7.41 -9.80
N THR A 28 7.24 8.61 -9.30
CA THR A 28 6.27 9.70 -9.15
C THR A 28 5.75 10.18 -10.50
N ALA A 29 6.63 10.33 -11.49
CA ALA A 29 6.28 10.77 -12.84
C ALA A 29 5.41 9.75 -13.59
N ASN A 30 5.64 8.46 -13.35
CA ASN A 30 4.90 7.37 -14.00
C ASN A 30 3.79 6.78 -13.11
N ARG A 31 3.48 7.42 -11.98
CA ARG A 31 2.46 6.90 -11.07
C ARG A 31 1.11 7.02 -11.75
N HIS A 32 0.49 5.86 -12.02
CA HIS A 32 -0.90 5.83 -12.46
C HIS A 32 -1.79 6.47 -11.40
N ASN A 33 -2.56 7.50 -11.80
CA ASN A 33 -3.58 8.09 -10.94
C ASN A 33 -4.93 7.48 -11.33
N PRO A 34 -5.52 6.60 -10.51
CA PRO A 34 -6.77 5.93 -10.85
C PRO A 34 -7.96 6.90 -11.00
N PHE A 35 -7.87 8.09 -10.39
CA PHE A 35 -8.91 9.12 -10.42
C PHE A 35 -8.83 10.06 -11.62
N LEU A 36 -7.75 9.99 -12.42
CA LEU A 36 -7.61 10.81 -13.62
C LEU A 36 -7.92 9.97 -14.86
N VAL A 37 -8.83 10.48 -15.70
CA VAL A 37 -9.17 9.95 -17.03
C VAL A 37 -9.01 11.09 -18.02
N ASP A 38 -8.17 10.89 -19.04
CA ASP A 38 -7.87 11.89 -20.07
C ASP A 38 -7.41 13.27 -19.53
N GLY A 39 -6.78 13.28 -18.35
CA GLY A 39 -6.28 14.49 -17.70
C GLY A 39 -7.30 15.23 -16.85
N GLU A 40 -8.55 14.77 -16.81
CA GLU A 40 -9.60 15.30 -15.95
C GLU A 40 -9.91 14.33 -14.80
N VAL A 41 -10.41 14.86 -13.69
CA VAL A 41 -10.82 14.03 -12.55
C VAL A 41 -12.16 13.39 -12.88
N ASP A 42 -12.18 12.06 -12.84
CA ASP A 42 -13.40 11.27 -13.03
C ASP A 42 -14.14 11.13 -11.70
N GLY A 43 -15.27 11.84 -11.58
CA GLY A 43 -16.09 11.85 -10.37
C GLY A 43 -16.69 10.48 -10.02
N ASP A 44 -17.03 9.68 -11.03
CA ASP A 44 -17.63 8.36 -10.82
C ASP A 44 -16.61 7.40 -10.21
N ARG A 45 -15.36 7.43 -10.69
CA ARG A 45 -14.26 6.65 -10.09
C ARG A 45 -13.96 7.04 -8.66
N VAL A 46 -14.05 8.33 -8.33
CA VAL A 46 -13.87 8.81 -6.96
C VAL A 46 -14.99 8.27 -6.07
N LEU A 47 -16.24 8.32 -6.52
CA LEU A 47 -17.38 7.80 -5.78
C LEU A 47 -17.30 6.29 -5.57
N GLU A 48 -16.95 5.53 -6.61
CA GLU A 48 -16.76 4.08 -6.53
C GLU A 48 -15.67 3.71 -5.51
N PHE A 49 -14.53 4.41 -5.55
CA PHE A 49 -13.47 4.20 -4.58
C PHE A 49 -13.94 4.47 -3.14
N LEU A 50 -14.66 5.57 -2.90
CA LEU A 50 -15.15 5.91 -1.57
C LEU A 50 -16.16 4.89 -1.05
N ASP A 51 -17.04 4.39 -1.93
CA ASP A 51 -18.01 3.36 -1.59
C ASP A 51 -17.33 2.04 -1.23
N GLN A 52 -16.42 1.55 -2.09
CA GLN A 52 -15.66 0.33 -1.85
C GLN A 52 -14.79 0.43 -0.58
N TYR A 53 -14.15 1.57 -0.37
CA TYR A 53 -13.34 1.80 0.83
C TYR A 53 -14.20 1.79 2.10
N ASN A 54 -15.38 2.40 2.05
CA ASN A 54 -16.33 2.39 3.16
C ASN A 54 -16.81 0.96 3.44
N ALA A 55 -17.17 0.20 2.40
CA ALA A 55 -17.55 -1.21 2.52
C ALA A 55 -16.43 -2.06 3.12
N PHE A 56 -15.17 -1.81 2.75
CA PHE A 56 -14.01 -2.49 3.32
C PHE A 56 -13.78 -2.13 4.79
N MET A 57 -13.78 -0.84 5.14
CA MET A 57 -13.52 -0.38 6.50
C MET A 57 -14.62 -0.78 7.48
N ASN A 58 -15.87 -0.80 7.03
CA ASN A 58 -17.02 -1.21 7.82
C ASN A 58 -17.35 -2.70 7.67
N HIS A 59 -16.47 -3.49 7.03
CA HIS A 59 -16.70 -4.91 6.92
C HIS A 59 -16.71 -5.53 8.32
N PRO A 60 -17.82 -6.18 8.73
CA PRO A 60 -17.86 -6.85 10.03
C PRO A 60 -16.77 -7.91 10.06
N VAL A 61 -15.95 -7.88 11.12
CA VAL A 61 -14.92 -8.90 11.34
C VAL A 61 -15.62 -10.25 11.42
N GLU A 62 -15.31 -11.14 10.48
CA GLU A 62 -15.84 -12.49 10.50
C GLU A 62 -15.42 -13.16 11.82
N PRO A 63 -16.35 -13.71 12.61
CA PRO A 63 -15.99 -14.39 13.84
C PRO A 63 -15.02 -15.53 13.51
N ALA A 64 -13.93 -15.64 14.27
CA ALA A 64 -12.96 -16.70 14.09
C ALA A 64 -13.67 -18.07 14.16
N THR A 65 -13.78 -18.75 13.02
CA THR A 65 -14.33 -20.11 12.97
C THR A 65 -13.21 -21.08 13.31
N PRO A 66 -13.46 -22.06 14.20
CA PRO A 66 -12.47 -23.09 14.47
C PRO A 66 -12.20 -23.87 13.20
N PHE A 67 -10.93 -24.04 12.86
CA PHE A 67 -10.51 -24.89 11.76
C PHE A 67 -10.85 -26.35 12.09
N LEU A 68 -11.88 -26.88 11.44
CA LEU A 68 -12.31 -28.28 11.57
C LEU A 68 -11.66 -29.12 10.45
N GLU A 69 -10.43 -29.56 10.68
CA GLU A 69 -9.75 -30.54 9.81
C GLU A 69 -10.49 -31.89 9.90
N THR A 70 -11.40 -32.15 8.97
CA THR A 70 -12.23 -33.37 8.96
C THR A 70 -11.60 -34.51 8.18
N ASN A 71 -10.51 -34.27 7.45
CA ASN A 71 -9.90 -35.27 6.56
C ASN A 71 -8.38 -35.09 6.49
N MET A 72 -7.68 -35.40 7.59
CA MET A 72 -6.23 -35.59 7.53
C MET A 72 -5.93 -36.86 6.73
N LYS A 73 -5.61 -36.70 5.44
CA LYS A 73 -4.93 -37.75 4.67
C LYS A 73 -3.44 -37.61 4.96
N LEU A 74 -2.93 -38.57 5.75
CA LEU A 74 -1.49 -38.84 5.93
C LEU A 74 -0.87 -39.35 4.63
#